data_AF-A0A975T360-F1
#
_entry.id   AF-A0A975T360-F1
#
_cell.length_a   1.000
_cell.length_b   1.000
_cell.length_c   1.000
_cell.angle_alpha   90.00
_cell.angle_beta   90.00
_cell.angle_gamma   90.00
#
_symmetry.space_group_name_H-M   'P 1'
#
loop_
_entity.id
_entity.type
_entity.pdbx_description
1 polymer ?
#
loop_
_entity_poly.entity_id
_entity_poly.type
_entity_poly.pdbx_seq_one_letter_code
_entity_poly.pdbx_strand_id
1 'polypeptide(L)'
;MLIDAGTYVGDVATWTQDDLSLRGVGGRARLQAGGTSAQGKAIWVIAGDRTTIDRLEFSGATVPDGNGAGIRQEGAGLTVTRSWFHDNENGILAGANAGSDVVIRRSRLFRNGAGDGSTHNLYIGAVRSLTVTGSYLWGADVGHELKSRAARNTIFGNRISDRDATASYSVDLPNGGSSLVAGNVIIQGPHSENSTLVSYGAEGFTHDSRGLWVINNTFVNRRATGTFVGLAKGSRAHLRNNLLVGPGALSDLAGVESRANRRVGGRGFVDPVADDFRLRAGSPAIDRGVWVPRPWRATWQYAHPTNQVRRPVAGRVDLGAYERR
;
A
#
# COMPACT_ATOMS: atom_id res chain seq x y z
N MET A 1 10.77 23.17 8.82
CA MET A 1 10.11 23.48 10.09
C MET A 1 10.13 22.26 11.00
N LEU A 2 10.52 22.46 12.26
CA LEU A 2 10.39 21.46 13.32
C LEU A 2 9.09 21.76 14.09
N ILE A 3 8.38 20.72 14.48
CA ILE A 3 7.08 20.80 15.17
C ILE A 3 7.18 19.97 16.43
N ASP A 4 6.97 20.59 17.58
CA ASP A 4 7.04 19.88 18.86
C ASP A 4 5.98 18.78 18.96
N ALA A 5 6.29 17.73 19.71
CA ALA A 5 5.31 16.68 19.97
C ALA A 5 4.18 17.26 20.81
N GLY A 6 2.95 17.01 20.38
CA GLY A 6 1.75 17.54 21.01
C GLY A 6 0.53 17.21 20.18
N THR A 7 -0.64 17.53 20.72
CA THR A 7 -1.90 17.47 19.99
C THR A 7 -2.29 18.88 19.55
N TYR A 8 -2.52 19.04 18.25
CA TYR A 8 -2.89 20.29 17.61
C TYR A 8 -4.29 20.10 17.05
N VAL A 9 -5.29 20.64 17.74
CA VAL A 9 -6.71 20.52 17.37
C VAL A 9 -7.11 21.71 16.51
N GLY A 10 -7.69 21.44 15.34
CA GLY A 10 -8.12 22.49 14.42
C GLY A 10 -6.98 23.18 13.67
N ASP A 11 -5.74 22.69 13.82
CA ASP A 11 -4.55 23.30 13.21
C ASP A 11 -4.38 22.80 11.76
N VAL A 12 -5.11 23.46 10.88
CA VAL A 12 -5.17 23.18 9.45
C VAL A 12 -4.41 24.23 8.66
N ALA A 13 -3.78 23.82 7.57
CA ALA A 13 -2.87 24.69 6.83
C ALA A 13 -2.85 24.40 5.33
N THR A 14 -2.60 25.45 4.55
CA THR A 14 -2.17 25.34 3.15
C THR A 14 -0.70 25.73 3.06
N TRP A 15 0.14 24.79 2.63
CA TRP A 15 1.57 24.97 2.46
C TRP A 15 1.85 25.27 0.99
N THR A 16 2.13 26.54 0.67
CA THR A 16 2.36 27.01 -0.71
C THR A 16 3.84 27.08 -1.08
N GLN A 17 4.73 26.97 -0.10
CA GLN A 17 6.17 27.05 -0.34
C GLN A 17 6.71 25.70 -0.81
N ASP A 18 7.66 25.79 -1.74
CA ASP A 18 8.43 24.66 -2.21
C ASP A 18 9.49 24.21 -1.18
N ASP A 19 10.02 23.00 -1.38
CA ASP A 19 11.20 22.47 -0.69
C ASP A 19 11.08 22.44 0.84
N LEU A 20 9.84 22.30 1.33
CA LEU A 20 9.55 22.25 2.76
C LEU A 20 9.87 20.88 3.35
N SER A 21 10.51 20.88 4.52
CA SER A 21 10.58 19.72 5.40
C SER A 21 9.83 20.03 6.69
N LEU A 22 8.71 19.34 6.93
CA LEU A 22 7.85 19.47 8.10
C LEU A 22 8.01 18.22 8.96
N ARG A 23 8.59 18.39 10.16
CA ARG A 23 9.02 17.27 10.98
C ARG A 23 8.64 17.38 12.45
N GLY A 24 8.03 16.33 12.99
CA GLY A 24 7.84 16.15 14.43
C GLY A 24 9.15 15.93 15.18
N VAL A 25 9.35 16.63 16.30
CA VAL A 25 10.47 16.51 17.24
C VAL A 25 9.97 16.22 18.66
N GLY A 26 10.78 15.57 19.49
CA GLY A 26 10.34 15.10 20.82
C GLY A 26 9.27 13.98 20.79
N GLY A 27 8.84 13.54 19.61
CA GLY A 27 7.73 12.61 19.42
C GLY A 27 7.03 12.85 18.08
N ARG A 28 5.74 12.52 18.01
CA ARG A 28 4.88 12.78 16.86
C ARG A 28 4.00 13.99 17.17
N ALA A 29 3.97 14.98 16.28
CA ALA A 29 2.96 16.03 16.31
C ALA A 29 1.65 15.46 15.74
N ARG A 30 0.57 15.55 16.52
CA ARG A 30 -0.73 14.96 16.21
C ARG A 30 -1.71 16.03 15.80
N LEU A 31 -2.02 16.06 14.51
CA LEU A 31 -2.93 17.01 13.91
C LEU A 31 -4.32 16.40 13.88
N GLN A 32 -5.22 16.95 14.68
CA GLN A 32 -6.61 16.55 14.75
C GLN A 32 -7.45 17.61 14.05
N ALA A 33 -8.20 17.21 13.03
CA ALA A 33 -8.97 18.16 12.22
C ALA A 33 -9.93 19.02 13.08
N GLY A 34 -10.54 18.44 14.12
CA GLY A 34 -11.40 19.17 15.05
C GLY A 34 -12.60 19.82 14.37
N GLY A 35 -13.12 19.22 13.29
CA GLY A 35 -14.20 19.79 12.47
C GLY A 35 -13.75 20.92 11.52
N THR A 36 -12.45 21.21 11.46
CA THR A 36 -11.88 22.21 10.56
C THR A 36 -11.15 21.55 9.39
N SER A 37 -11.00 22.29 8.29
CA SER A 37 -10.22 21.86 7.13
C SER A 37 -9.63 23.06 6.40
N ALA A 38 -8.42 22.89 5.89
CA ALA A 38 -7.82 23.81 4.95
C ALA A 38 -8.55 23.71 3.61
N GLN A 39 -9.05 24.86 3.13
CA GLN A 39 -9.75 25.01 1.86
C GLN A 39 -11.00 24.12 1.69
N GLY A 40 -11.57 23.59 2.77
CA GLY A 40 -12.65 22.60 2.67
C GLY A 40 -12.19 21.23 2.15
N LYS A 41 -10.88 20.93 2.16
CA LYS A 41 -10.30 19.75 1.50
C LYS A 41 -9.58 18.78 2.43
N ALA A 42 -8.79 19.28 3.37
CA ALA A 42 -7.90 18.43 4.18
C ALA A 42 -7.47 19.08 5.49
N ILE A 43 -6.83 18.31 6.37
CA ILE A 43 -6.07 18.90 7.48
C ILE A 43 -4.98 19.78 6.87
N TRP A 44 -4.10 19.20 6.05
CA TRP A 44 -3.10 19.97 5.31
C TRP A 44 -3.28 19.84 3.79
N VAL A 45 -3.31 20.98 3.10
CA VAL A 45 -3.17 21.08 1.64
C VAL A 45 -1.72 21.41 1.32
N ILE A 46 -1.06 20.54 0.56
CA ILE A 46 0.33 20.74 0.13
C ILE A 46 0.31 21.22 -1.32
N ALA A 47 0.35 22.54 -1.48
CA ALA A 47 0.32 23.22 -2.79
C ALA A 47 1.72 23.43 -3.36
N GLY A 48 2.74 23.59 -2.51
CA GLY A 48 4.13 23.70 -2.93
C GLY A 48 4.75 22.36 -3.34
N ASP A 49 5.83 22.45 -4.10
CA ASP A 49 6.57 21.30 -4.61
C ASP A 49 7.59 20.75 -3.59
N ARG A 50 7.98 19.49 -3.76
CA ARG A 50 9.11 18.85 -3.05
C ARG A 50 8.98 18.89 -1.52
N THR A 51 7.76 18.67 -1.02
CA THR A 51 7.48 18.67 0.41
C THR A 51 7.79 17.32 1.05
N THR A 52 8.45 17.35 2.21
CA THR A 52 8.71 16.19 3.07
C THR A 52 7.94 16.31 4.38
N ILE A 53 7.18 15.27 4.70
CA ILE A 53 6.42 15.11 5.95
C ILE A 53 7.04 13.98 6.77
N ASP A 54 7.50 14.27 7.97
CA ASP A 54 8.16 13.28 8.85
C ASP A 54 7.62 13.29 10.26
N ARG A 55 7.25 12.10 10.78
CA ARG A 55 6.78 11.92 12.17
C ARG A 55 5.57 12.80 12.54
N LEU A 56 4.57 12.88 11.68
CA LEU A 56 3.28 13.54 11.96
C LEU A 56 2.13 12.52 12.04
N GLU A 57 1.06 12.84 12.77
CA GLU A 57 -0.23 12.12 12.81
C GLU A 57 -1.30 13.02 12.20
N PHE A 58 -2.18 12.48 11.37
CA PHE A 58 -3.31 13.19 10.77
C PHE A 58 -4.58 12.38 11.02
N SER A 59 -5.56 13.00 11.68
CA SER A 59 -6.81 12.30 12.02
C SER A 59 -8.05 13.17 12.09
N GLY A 60 -9.20 12.58 11.80
CA GLY A 60 -10.52 13.20 11.97
C GLY A 60 -10.94 14.10 10.82
N ALA A 61 -10.24 14.08 9.68
CA ALA A 61 -10.62 14.92 8.54
C ALA A 61 -11.95 14.44 7.94
N THR A 62 -12.95 15.29 8.05
CA THR A 62 -14.28 15.14 7.46
C THR A 62 -14.68 16.49 6.89
N VAL A 63 -15.10 16.54 5.63
CA VAL A 63 -15.51 17.78 4.96
C VAL A 63 -16.87 17.62 4.30
N PRO A 64 -17.60 18.71 3.99
CA PRO A 64 -18.98 18.61 3.49
C PRO A 64 -19.16 17.83 2.18
N ASP A 65 -18.11 17.74 1.34
CA ASP A 65 -18.16 17.02 0.06
C ASP A 65 -17.83 15.53 0.17
N GLY A 66 -17.55 15.01 1.38
CA GLY A 66 -17.28 13.60 1.63
C GLY A 66 -15.87 13.14 1.21
N ASN A 67 -14.93 14.05 0.95
CA ASN A 67 -13.62 13.71 0.39
C ASN A 67 -12.42 14.29 1.17
N GLY A 68 -12.61 14.53 2.46
CA GLY A 68 -11.69 15.19 3.37
C GLY A 68 -10.45 14.36 3.65
N ALA A 69 -9.27 14.92 3.42
CA ALA A 69 -8.02 14.17 3.56
C ALA A 69 -7.18 14.55 4.78
N GLY A 70 -6.39 13.63 5.32
CA GLY A 70 -5.28 14.00 6.20
C GLY A 70 -4.29 14.92 5.46
N ILE A 71 -3.89 14.52 4.24
CA ILE A 71 -3.18 15.38 3.30
C ILE A 71 -3.87 15.39 1.94
N ARG A 72 -4.12 16.59 1.40
CA ARG A 72 -4.40 16.81 -0.03
C ARG A 72 -3.12 17.28 -0.71
N GLN A 73 -2.56 16.46 -1.60
CA GLN A 73 -1.41 16.84 -2.41
C GLN A 73 -1.85 17.51 -3.71
N GLU A 74 -1.39 18.74 -3.94
CA GLU A 74 -1.64 19.51 -5.17
C GLU A 74 -0.33 19.82 -5.93
N GLY A 75 0.75 20.16 -5.20
CA GLY A 75 2.09 20.36 -5.78
C GLY A 75 2.72 19.06 -6.30
N ALA A 76 3.90 19.17 -6.92
CA ALA A 76 4.70 18.05 -7.39
C ALA A 76 5.73 17.59 -6.35
N GLY A 77 5.81 16.30 -6.06
CA GLY A 77 6.83 15.76 -5.15
C GLY A 77 6.40 15.78 -3.69
N LEU A 78 5.93 14.65 -3.18
CA LEU A 78 5.59 14.45 -1.77
C LEU A 78 6.34 13.26 -1.20
N THR A 79 7.10 13.47 -0.13
CA THR A 79 7.71 12.39 0.65
C THR A 79 7.09 12.33 2.03
N VAL A 80 6.44 11.23 2.38
CA VAL A 80 5.86 10.98 3.70
C VAL A 80 6.61 9.84 4.38
N THR A 81 7.23 10.12 5.51
CA THR A 81 8.03 9.13 6.25
C THR A 81 7.67 9.07 7.72
N ARG A 82 7.57 7.86 8.27
CA ARG A 82 7.27 7.63 9.69
C ARG A 82 6.00 8.35 10.15
N SER A 83 5.02 8.56 9.28
CA SER A 83 3.81 9.36 9.55
C SER A 83 2.55 8.50 9.54
N TRP A 84 1.53 8.92 10.27
CA TRP A 84 0.30 8.16 10.51
C TRP A 84 -0.93 8.94 10.02
N PHE A 85 -1.85 8.26 9.36
CA PHE A 85 -3.09 8.83 8.82
C PHE A 85 -4.24 7.90 9.18
N HIS A 86 -5.19 8.36 9.99
CA HIS A 86 -6.30 7.50 10.43
C HIS A 86 -7.57 8.23 10.78
N ASP A 87 -8.70 7.54 10.66
CA ASP A 87 -10.02 8.07 11.00
C ASP A 87 -10.30 9.39 10.23
N ASN A 88 -9.86 9.45 8.97
CA ASN A 88 -10.19 10.51 8.00
C ASN A 88 -11.07 9.91 6.90
N GLU A 89 -11.76 10.72 6.12
CA GLU A 89 -12.40 10.22 4.89
C GLU A 89 -11.31 9.68 3.95
N ASN A 90 -10.28 10.46 3.60
CA ASN A 90 -9.07 9.97 2.95
C ASN A 90 -7.83 10.09 3.87
N GLY A 91 -6.97 9.07 3.87
CA GLY A 91 -5.66 9.21 4.54
C GLY A 91 -4.78 10.23 3.81
N ILE A 92 -4.44 9.92 2.56
CA ILE A 92 -3.75 10.83 1.63
C ILE A 92 -4.48 10.79 0.29
N LEU A 93 -4.77 11.97 -0.26
CA LEU A 93 -5.38 12.16 -1.58
C LEU A 93 -4.51 13.05 -2.46
N ALA A 94 -3.98 12.49 -3.55
CA ALA A 94 -3.25 13.24 -4.57
C ALA A 94 -4.02 13.27 -5.89
N GLY A 95 -4.13 14.46 -6.49
CA GLY A 95 -4.70 14.63 -7.83
C GLY A 95 -3.79 14.12 -8.96
N ALA A 96 -4.18 14.38 -10.20
CA ALA A 96 -3.34 14.11 -11.36
C ALA A 96 -2.24 15.18 -11.48
N ASN A 97 -0.98 14.74 -11.58
CA ASN A 97 0.17 15.60 -11.85
C ASN A 97 1.31 14.72 -12.39
N ALA A 98 1.46 14.69 -13.71
CA ALA A 98 2.42 13.80 -14.40
C ALA A 98 3.90 14.11 -14.10
N GLY A 99 4.22 15.23 -13.45
CA GLY A 99 5.56 15.55 -12.95
C GLY A 99 5.86 15.01 -11.55
N SER A 100 4.82 14.66 -10.79
CA SER A 100 4.91 14.35 -9.36
C SER A 100 5.41 12.94 -9.07
N ASP A 101 6.34 12.83 -8.12
CA ASP A 101 6.66 11.57 -7.44
C ASP A 101 6.09 11.59 -6.02
N VAL A 102 5.44 10.50 -5.63
CA VAL A 102 4.95 10.33 -4.25
C VAL A 102 5.67 9.15 -3.60
N VAL A 103 6.27 9.40 -2.44
CA VAL A 103 7.02 8.40 -1.67
C VAL A 103 6.42 8.26 -0.29
N ILE A 104 5.95 7.06 0.05
CA ILE A 104 5.42 6.70 1.36
C ILE A 104 6.32 5.66 2.01
N ARG A 105 6.95 5.99 3.13
CA ARG A 105 7.94 5.10 3.77
C ARG A 105 7.73 4.96 5.27
N ARG A 106 7.73 3.73 5.79
CA ARG A 106 7.66 3.47 7.23
C ARG A 106 6.44 4.13 7.89
N SER A 107 5.35 4.27 7.15
CA SER A 107 4.16 5.03 7.55
C SER A 107 2.98 4.10 7.81
N ARG A 108 1.96 4.60 8.51
CA ARG A 108 0.71 3.87 8.77
C ARG A 108 -0.46 4.63 8.16
N LEU A 109 -1.31 3.95 7.41
CA LEU A 109 -2.57 4.52 6.92
C LEU A 109 -3.67 3.53 7.27
N PHE A 110 -4.63 3.93 8.10
CA PHE A 110 -5.58 2.97 8.64
C PHE A 110 -6.91 3.55 9.08
N ARG A 111 -7.99 2.77 8.96
CA ARG A 111 -9.34 3.22 9.34
C ARG A 111 -9.71 4.55 8.69
N ASN A 112 -9.24 4.79 7.47
CA ASN A 112 -9.77 5.87 6.66
C ASN A 112 -10.84 5.30 5.72
N GLY A 113 -11.76 6.15 5.31
CA GLY A 113 -12.92 5.81 4.50
C GLY A 113 -14.19 6.38 5.10
N ALA A 114 -15.12 6.76 4.23
CA ALA A 114 -16.45 7.27 4.59
C ALA A 114 -17.56 6.21 4.36
N GLY A 115 -17.19 4.97 4.04
CA GLY A 115 -18.16 3.92 3.71
C GLY A 115 -18.77 4.01 2.30
N ASP A 116 -18.24 4.90 1.45
CA ASP A 116 -18.84 5.31 0.17
C ASP A 116 -18.19 4.65 -1.07
N GLY A 117 -17.05 3.98 -0.89
CA GLY A 117 -16.26 3.38 -1.98
C GLY A 117 -15.39 4.35 -2.78
N SER A 118 -15.46 5.65 -2.51
CA SER A 118 -14.70 6.70 -3.22
C SER A 118 -13.53 7.25 -2.41
N THR A 119 -13.50 6.94 -1.12
CA THR A 119 -12.50 7.37 -0.15
C THR A 119 -11.57 6.21 0.24
N HIS A 120 -10.30 6.48 0.55
CA HIS A 120 -9.29 5.44 0.69
C HIS A 120 -8.24 5.74 1.76
N ASN A 121 -7.53 4.69 2.21
CA ASN A 121 -6.33 4.87 3.02
C ASN A 121 -5.24 5.65 2.24
N LEU A 122 -4.97 5.27 0.99
CA LEU A 122 -4.05 5.97 0.09
C LEU A 122 -4.65 6.05 -1.31
N TYR A 123 -4.97 7.26 -1.77
CA TYR A 123 -5.36 7.53 -3.15
C TYR A 123 -4.30 8.39 -3.84
N ILE A 124 -3.67 7.83 -4.87
CA ILE A 124 -2.77 8.56 -5.75
C ILE A 124 -3.34 8.63 -7.18
N GLY A 125 -3.56 9.85 -7.67
CA GLY A 125 -4.01 10.13 -9.02
C GLY A 125 -2.95 9.81 -10.09
N ALA A 126 -3.18 10.31 -11.32
CA ALA A 126 -2.26 10.09 -12.43
C ALA A 126 -0.98 10.92 -12.23
N VAL A 127 0.01 10.33 -11.55
CA VAL A 127 1.32 10.93 -11.27
C VAL A 127 2.45 10.17 -11.96
N ARG A 128 3.69 10.70 -11.93
CA ARG A 128 4.86 10.04 -12.52
C ARG A 128 5.19 8.73 -11.82
N SER A 129 5.27 8.74 -10.49
CA SER A 129 5.51 7.52 -9.73
C SER A 129 4.92 7.53 -8.32
N LEU A 130 4.59 6.33 -7.85
CA LEU A 130 4.32 6.03 -6.46
C LEU A 130 5.32 4.98 -5.95
N THR A 131 5.96 5.25 -4.82
CA THR A 131 6.76 4.27 -4.08
C THR A 131 6.23 4.11 -2.66
N VAL A 132 5.87 2.88 -2.25
CA VAL A 132 5.42 2.55 -0.89
C VAL A 132 6.30 1.46 -0.30
N THR A 133 7.00 1.77 0.80
CA THR A 133 7.97 0.84 1.42
C THR A 133 7.91 0.81 2.94
N GLY A 134 7.96 -0.40 3.51
CA GLY A 134 8.03 -0.63 4.96
C GLY A 134 6.85 -0.06 5.72
N SER A 135 5.74 0.17 5.03
CA SER A 135 4.54 0.80 5.56
C SER A 135 3.52 -0.27 5.96
N TYR A 136 2.56 0.14 6.78
CA TYR A 136 1.45 -0.69 7.20
C TYR A 136 0.13 0.01 6.86
N LEU A 137 -0.59 -0.54 5.89
CA LEU A 137 -1.92 -0.07 5.50
C LEU A 137 -2.96 -1.08 5.99
N TRP A 138 -4.01 -0.62 6.68
CA TRP A 138 -5.03 -1.54 7.17
C TRP A 138 -6.40 -0.94 7.47
N GLY A 139 -7.41 -1.77 7.31
CA GLY A 139 -8.77 -1.51 7.74
C GLY A 139 -9.41 -0.29 7.10
N ALA A 140 -9.31 -0.12 5.78
CA ALA A 140 -10.13 0.88 5.08
C ALA A 140 -11.63 0.57 5.28
N ASP A 141 -12.43 1.62 5.52
CA ASP A 141 -13.90 1.51 5.61
C ASP A 141 -14.51 1.72 4.21
N VAL A 142 -14.76 0.60 3.53
CA VAL A 142 -15.05 0.56 2.09
C VAL A 142 -13.86 1.18 1.33
N GLY A 143 -13.92 1.29 0.00
CA GLY A 143 -12.81 1.84 -0.77
C GLY A 143 -11.61 0.89 -0.77
N HIS A 144 -10.37 1.38 -0.67
CA HIS A 144 -9.16 0.55 -0.85
C HIS A 144 -8.09 0.89 0.18
N GLU A 145 -7.27 -0.10 0.51
CA GLU A 145 -6.06 0.14 1.29
C GLU A 145 -5.07 1.02 0.50
N LEU A 146 -4.92 0.74 -0.79
CA LEU A 146 -4.08 1.51 -1.72
C LEU A 146 -4.72 1.56 -3.10
N LYS A 147 -4.98 2.76 -3.61
CA LYS A 147 -5.36 3.03 -5.00
C LYS A 147 -4.31 3.91 -5.66
N SER A 148 -3.79 3.51 -6.82
CA SER A 148 -2.80 4.32 -7.56
C SER A 148 -3.01 4.30 -9.06
N ARG A 149 -3.09 5.50 -9.65
CA ARG A 149 -3.11 5.71 -11.10
C ARG A 149 -1.75 6.14 -11.66
N ALA A 150 -0.68 6.04 -10.86
CA ALA A 150 0.65 6.46 -11.27
C ALA A 150 1.19 5.64 -12.46
N ALA A 151 2.00 6.28 -13.32
CA ALA A 151 2.63 5.62 -14.46
C ALA A 151 3.66 4.56 -14.05
N ARG A 152 4.27 4.73 -12.86
CA ARG A 152 5.18 3.76 -12.24
C ARG A 152 4.78 3.49 -10.79
N ASN A 153 4.64 2.23 -10.41
CA ASN A 153 4.28 1.85 -9.04
C ASN A 153 5.34 0.90 -8.46
N THR A 154 5.88 1.23 -7.28
CA THR A 154 6.74 0.34 -6.50
C THR A 154 6.14 0.12 -5.13
N ILE A 155 5.43 -1.00 -4.97
CA ILE A 155 4.77 -1.40 -3.72
C ILE A 155 5.57 -2.56 -3.16
N PHE A 156 6.45 -2.27 -2.21
CA PHE A 156 7.53 -3.16 -1.89
C PHE A 156 7.76 -3.33 -0.40
N GLY A 157 7.76 -4.57 0.09
CA GLY A 157 8.06 -4.92 1.48
C GLY A 157 7.15 -4.25 2.51
N ASN A 158 5.85 -4.23 2.28
CA ASN A 158 4.83 -3.66 3.18
C ASN A 158 4.01 -4.76 3.86
N ARG A 159 3.23 -4.37 4.86
CA ARG A 159 2.04 -5.13 5.27
C ARG A 159 0.79 -4.35 4.83
N ILE A 160 -0.12 -5.02 4.14
CA ILE A 160 -1.40 -4.46 3.69
C ILE A 160 -2.46 -5.45 4.15
N SER A 161 -3.41 -5.02 4.97
CA SER A 161 -4.32 -5.96 5.63
C SER A 161 -5.66 -5.33 5.92
N ASP A 162 -6.72 -5.84 5.30
CA ASP A 162 -8.07 -5.33 5.53
C ASP A 162 -8.52 -5.62 6.98
N ARG A 163 -7.87 -6.58 7.66
CA ARG A 163 -8.29 -7.16 8.94
C ARG A 163 -9.72 -7.70 8.83
N ASP A 164 -10.64 -7.19 9.64
CA ASP A 164 -12.07 -7.51 9.60
C ASP A 164 -12.88 -6.33 9.02
N ALA A 165 -12.22 -5.36 8.38
CA ALA A 165 -12.89 -4.23 7.73
C ALA A 165 -13.43 -4.58 6.35
N THR A 166 -14.04 -3.59 5.71
CA THR A 166 -14.82 -3.66 4.47
C THR A 166 -14.06 -3.17 3.24
N ALA A 167 -12.74 -3.01 3.32
CA ALA A 167 -11.92 -2.62 2.17
C ALA A 167 -12.26 -3.47 0.93
N SER A 168 -12.36 -2.84 -0.25
CA SER A 168 -12.69 -3.50 -1.51
C SER A 168 -11.49 -4.27 -2.07
N TYR A 169 -10.58 -3.62 -2.80
CA TYR A 169 -9.27 -4.20 -3.14
C TYR A 169 -8.24 -3.81 -2.08
N SER A 170 -7.34 -4.74 -1.71
CA SER A 170 -6.17 -4.40 -0.89
C SER A 170 -5.14 -3.59 -1.69
N VAL A 171 -5.02 -3.82 -3.00
CA VAL A 171 -4.21 -2.97 -3.89
C VAL A 171 -4.96 -2.82 -5.21
N ASP A 172 -5.22 -1.58 -5.60
CA ASP A 172 -5.82 -1.27 -6.89
C ASP A 172 -4.90 -0.39 -7.73
N LEU A 173 -4.53 -0.90 -8.90
CA LEU A 173 -3.75 -0.22 -9.93
C LEU A 173 -4.63 -0.08 -11.18
N PRO A 174 -5.70 0.73 -11.12
CA PRO A 174 -6.82 0.63 -12.05
C PRO A 174 -6.44 0.99 -13.48
N ASN A 175 -5.40 1.81 -13.69
CA ASN A 175 -4.92 2.19 -15.01
C ASN A 175 -3.63 1.50 -15.46
N GLY A 176 -3.17 0.51 -14.71
CA GLY A 176 -1.95 -0.23 -15.00
C GLY A 176 -0.68 0.56 -14.71
N GLY A 177 0.15 0.79 -15.74
CA GLY A 177 1.48 1.39 -15.60
C GLY A 177 2.57 0.37 -15.26
N SER A 178 3.84 0.80 -15.29
CA SER A 178 4.99 -0.07 -14.97
C SER A 178 5.04 -0.34 -13.46
N SER A 179 4.66 -1.54 -13.05
CA SER A 179 4.35 -1.81 -11.64
C SER A 179 5.12 -3.00 -11.07
N LEU A 180 5.63 -2.82 -9.85
CA LEU A 180 6.24 -3.86 -9.03
C LEU A 180 5.47 -3.96 -7.72
N VAL A 181 4.90 -5.14 -7.46
CA VAL A 181 4.31 -5.52 -6.16
C VAL A 181 5.18 -6.67 -5.63
N ALA A 182 6.06 -6.39 -4.67
CA ALA A 182 7.02 -7.41 -4.23
C ALA A 182 7.31 -7.44 -2.74
N GLY A 183 7.59 -8.63 -2.20
CA GLY A 183 7.99 -8.79 -0.79
C GLY A 183 6.93 -8.38 0.23
N ASN A 184 5.67 -8.17 -0.19
CA ASN A 184 4.60 -7.70 0.70
C ASN A 184 3.89 -8.88 1.36
N VAL A 185 3.35 -8.63 2.55
CA VAL A 185 2.29 -9.45 3.15
C VAL A 185 0.97 -8.75 2.87
N ILE A 186 0.08 -9.35 2.08
CA ILE A 186 -1.19 -8.77 1.66
C ILE A 186 -2.32 -9.69 2.12
N ILE A 187 -3.19 -9.20 2.99
CA ILE A 187 -4.19 -9.98 3.72
C ILE A 187 -5.58 -9.43 3.42
N GLN A 188 -6.34 -10.17 2.62
CA GLN A 188 -7.75 -9.91 2.41
C GLN A 188 -8.55 -10.30 3.64
N GLY A 189 -9.42 -9.40 4.08
CA GLY A 189 -10.36 -9.64 5.17
C GLY A 189 -11.53 -10.55 4.76
N PRO A 190 -12.24 -11.14 5.72
CA PRO A 190 -13.45 -11.92 5.44
C PRO A 190 -14.61 -11.03 4.94
N HIS A 191 -14.59 -9.73 5.26
CA HIS A 191 -15.63 -8.76 4.95
C HIS A 191 -15.28 -7.81 3.79
N SER A 192 -14.21 -8.07 3.03
CA SER A 192 -13.86 -7.23 1.89
C SER A 192 -15.05 -7.09 0.92
N GLU A 193 -15.14 -6.04 0.12
CA GLU A 193 -16.25 -5.97 -0.85
C GLU A 193 -15.94 -6.77 -2.11
N ASN A 194 -14.74 -6.56 -2.65
CA ASN A 194 -14.30 -7.27 -3.83
C ASN A 194 -13.69 -8.62 -3.44
N SER A 195 -13.83 -9.60 -4.33
CA SER A 195 -13.22 -10.92 -4.19
C SER A 195 -11.77 -10.99 -4.69
N THR A 196 -11.29 -9.92 -5.33
CA THR A 196 -9.90 -9.79 -5.80
C THR A 196 -9.04 -9.04 -4.78
N LEU A 197 -7.80 -9.50 -4.54
CA LEU A 197 -6.86 -8.79 -3.64
C LEU A 197 -6.12 -7.65 -4.35
N VAL A 198 -5.45 -7.98 -5.44
CA VAL A 198 -4.66 -7.05 -6.25
C VAL A 198 -5.33 -6.90 -7.61
N SER A 199 -5.83 -5.72 -7.92
CA SER A 199 -6.43 -5.35 -9.20
C SER A 199 -5.41 -4.60 -10.06
N TYR A 200 -5.33 -4.95 -11.35
CA TYR A 200 -4.48 -4.28 -12.32
C TYR A 200 -5.19 -4.04 -13.65
N GLY A 201 -5.33 -2.77 -14.02
CA GLY A 201 -5.91 -2.33 -15.29
C GLY A 201 -7.44 -2.39 -15.36
N ALA A 202 -8.14 -2.56 -14.24
CA ALA A 202 -9.59 -2.73 -14.21
C ALA A 202 -10.39 -1.53 -14.76
N GLU A 203 -9.85 -0.31 -14.72
CA GLU A 203 -10.45 0.91 -15.29
C GLU A 203 -9.83 1.28 -16.65
N GLY A 204 -9.08 0.37 -17.27
CA GLY A 204 -8.47 0.54 -18.58
C GLY A 204 -7.07 1.14 -18.55
N PHE A 205 -6.21 0.65 -19.45
CA PHE A 205 -4.82 1.12 -19.56
C PHE A 205 -4.75 2.51 -20.18
N THR A 206 -4.28 3.49 -19.41
CA THR A 206 -4.00 4.85 -19.89
C THR A 206 -2.51 5.13 -20.06
N HIS A 207 -1.65 4.22 -19.59
CA HIS A 207 -0.19 4.30 -19.72
C HIS A 207 0.33 3.37 -20.82
N ASP A 208 1.43 3.74 -21.45
CA ASP A 208 2.11 2.92 -22.47
C ASP A 208 2.54 1.55 -21.93
N SER A 209 2.97 1.53 -20.66
CA SER A 209 3.37 0.29 -19.99
C SER A 209 2.17 -0.42 -19.38
N ARG A 210 2.05 -1.70 -19.71
CA ARG A 210 1.09 -2.66 -19.12
C ARG A 210 1.81 -3.75 -18.32
N GLY A 211 3.03 -3.44 -17.87
CA GLY A 211 3.93 -4.39 -17.23
C GLY A 211 3.69 -4.48 -15.72
N LEU A 212 3.42 -5.68 -15.22
CA LEU A 212 3.26 -5.96 -13.79
C LEU A 212 4.21 -7.09 -13.36
N TRP A 213 5.01 -6.83 -12.32
CA TRP A 213 5.80 -7.85 -11.64
C TRP A 213 5.24 -8.09 -10.24
N VAL A 214 4.77 -9.31 -9.97
CA VAL A 214 4.26 -9.72 -8.65
C VAL A 214 5.20 -10.78 -8.10
N ILE A 215 6.08 -10.37 -7.17
CA ILE A 215 7.27 -11.14 -6.81
C ILE A 215 7.38 -11.37 -5.31
N ASN A 216 7.49 -12.62 -4.89
CA ASN A 216 7.79 -12.95 -3.49
C ASN A 216 6.82 -12.29 -2.50
N ASN A 217 5.52 -12.18 -2.84
CA ASN A 217 4.51 -11.74 -1.88
C ASN A 217 3.94 -12.95 -1.14
N THR A 218 3.53 -12.74 0.11
CA THR A 218 2.63 -13.67 0.79
C THR A 218 1.23 -13.09 0.75
N PHE A 219 0.36 -13.71 -0.03
CA PHE A 219 -1.05 -13.37 -0.12
C PHE A 219 -1.89 -14.26 0.79
N VAL A 220 -2.84 -13.66 1.48
CA VAL A 220 -3.75 -14.35 2.40
C VAL A 220 -5.16 -13.94 2.03
N ASN A 221 -5.98 -14.91 1.60
CA ASN A 221 -7.39 -14.72 1.36
C ASN A 221 -8.19 -15.35 2.51
N ARG A 222 -8.93 -14.55 3.28
CA ARG A 222 -9.81 -15.03 4.35
C ARG A 222 -11.27 -15.20 3.92
N ARG A 223 -11.60 -14.91 2.68
CA ARG A 223 -12.91 -15.23 2.09
C ARG A 223 -13.00 -16.71 1.72
N ALA A 224 -14.20 -17.18 1.40
CA ALA A 224 -14.44 -18.54 0.90
C ALA A 224 -13.97 -18.77 -0.55
N THR A 225 -13.94 -17.72 -1.37
CA THR A 225 -13.48 -17.72 -2.78
C THR A 225 -12.76 -16.41 -3.10
N GLY A 226 -12.12 -16.29 -4.26
CA GLY A 226 -11.51 -15.04 -4.70
C GLY A 226 -10.41 -15.20 -5.75
N THR A 227 -9.79 -14.08 -6.09
CA THR A 227 -8.65 -14.00 -7.03
C THR A 227 -7.51 -13.23 -6.38
N PHE A 228 -6.31 -13.81 -6.34
CA PHE A 228 -5.16 -13.14 -5.73
C PHE A 228 -4.67 -11.94 -6.56
N VAL A 229 -4.60 -12.10 -7.88
CA VAL A 229 -4.19 -11.04 -8.81
C VAL A 229 -5.15 -11.01 -10.00
N GLY A 230 -6.10 -10.08 -9.97
CA GLY A 230 -7.04 -9.82 -11.07
C GLY A 230 -6.38 -8.96 -12.14
N LEU A 231 -6.46 -9.38 -13.40
CA LEU A 231 -5.74 -8.78 -14.51
C LEU A 231 -6.66 -8.46 -15.67
N ALA A 232 -6.69 -7.18 -16.08
CA ALA A 232 -7.37 -6.80 -17.30
C ALA A 232 -6.71 -7.41 -18.56
N LYS A 233 -7.50 -7.69 -19.59
CA LYS A 233 -7.02 -8.21 -20.88
C LYS A 233 -5.95 -7.29 -21.48
N GLY A 234 -4.81 -7.86 -21.86
CA GLY A 234 -3.67 -7.10 -22.39
C GLY A 234 -2.60 -6.74 -21.35
N SER A 235 -2.81 -7.12 -20.09
CA SER A 235 -1.77 -7.11 -19.06
C SER A 235 -0.56 -7.94 -19.47
N ARG A 236 0.64 -7.43 -19.22
CA ARG A 236 1.92 -8.14 -19.35
C ARG A 236 2.44 -8.44 -17.95
N ALA A 237 1.86 -9.45 -17.31
CA ALA A 237 2.14 -9.78 -15.92
C ALA A 237 3.10 -10.97 -15.77
N HIS A 238 4.02 -10.85 -14.81
CA HIS A 238 4.93 -11.90 -14.37
C HIS A 238 4.68 -12.19 -12.89
N LEU A 239 4.09 -13.33 -12.58
CA LEU A 239 3.79 -13.76 -11.22
C LEU A 239 4.82 -14.80 -10.80
N ARG A 240 5.77 -14.44 -9.92
CA ARG A 240 6.82 -15.38 -9.50
C ARG A 240 7.02 -15.43 -7.99
N ASN A 241 7.31 -16.63 -7.51
CA ASN A 241 7.71 -16.88 -6.12
C ASN A 241 6.68 -16.46 -5.06
N ASN A 242 5.40 -16.33 -5.39
CA ASN A 242 4.39 -15.89 -4.42
C ASN A 242 3.86 -17.07 -3.59
N LEU A 243 3.52 -16.79 -2.33
CA LEU A 243 2.80 -17.71 -1.46
C LEU A 243 1.33 -17.32 -1.40
N LEU A 244 0.48 -18.34 -1.47
CA LEU A 244 -0.97 -18.20 -1.37
C LEU A 244 -1.45 -18.92 -0.12
N VAL A 245 -2.23 -18.24 0.72
CA VAL A 245 -2.87 -18.78 1.91
C VAL A 245 -4.37 -18.57 1.77
N GLY A 246 -5.18 -19.58 2.09
CA GLY A 246 -6.63 -19.55 1.86
C GLY A 246 -7.04 -19.98 0.45
N PRO A 247 -8.32 -19.86 0.07
CA PRO A 247 -8.85 -20.30 -1.23
C PRO A 247 -8.69 -19.23 -2.34
N GLY A 248 -9.06 -19.57 -3.57
CA GLY A 248 -9.11 -18.65 -4.72
C GLY A 248 -8.09 -18.92 -5.83
N ALA A 249 -8.32 -18.38 -7.02
CA ALA A 249 -7.42 -18.51 -8.16
C ALA A 249 -6.23 -17.55 -8.03
N LEU A 250 -5.04 -17.96 -8.51
CA LEU A 250 -3.88 -17.06 -8.54
C LEU A 250 -4.16 -15.82 -9.40
N SER A 251 -4.78 -16.03 -10.57
CA SER A 251 -5.22 -14.98 -11.49
C SER A 251 -6.43 -15.46 -12.28
N ASP A 252 -7.21 -14.52 -12.79
CA ASP A 252 -8.40 -14.69 -13.64
C ASP A 252 -8.09 -14.59 -15.13
N LEU A 253 -6.88 -14.17 -15.50
CA LEU A 253 -6.43 -14.06 -16.89
C LEU A 253 -5.66 -15.31 -17.32
N ALA A 254 -6.10 -15.94 -18.42
CA ALA A 254 -5.41 -17.07 -19.01
C ALA A 254 -4.06 -16.67 -19.65
N GLY A 255 -3.09 -17.59 -19.66
CA GLY A 255 -1.80 -17.38 -20.33
C GLY A 255 -0.82 -16.45 -19.61
N VAL A 256 -1.13 -16.04 -18.37
CA VAL A 256 -0.24 -15.22 -17.53
C VAL A 256 1.05 -15.99 -17.23
N GLU A 257 2.20 -15.31 -17.33
CA GLU A 257 3.47 -15.93 -17.00
C GLU A 257 3.59 -16.14 -15.48
N SER A 258 3.36 -17.38 -15.04
CA SER A 258 3.37 -17.78 -13.64
C SER A 258 4.45 -18.84 -13.39
N ARG A 259 5.33 -18.62 -12.40
CA ARG A 259 6.35 -19.61 -11.99
C ARG A 259 6.54 -19.65 -10.48
N ALA A 260 6.63 -20.85 -9.92
CA ALA A 260 6.90 -21.07 -8.48
C ALA A 260 5.96 -20.31 -7.54
N ASN A 261 4.68 -20.17 -7.91
CA ASN A 261 3.64 -19.71 -7.00
C ASN A 261 3.05 -20.95 -6.29
N ARG A 262 2.90 -20.90 -4.96
CA ARG A 262 2.48 -22.08 -4.19
C ARG A 262 1.46 -21.74 -3.12
N ARG A 263 0.40 -22.56 -3.06
CA ARG A 263 -0.51 -22.56 -1.92
C ARG A 263 0.08 -23.33 -0.75
N VAL A 264 0.05 -22.72 0.44
CA VAL A 264 0.59 -23.30 1.68
C VAL A 264 -0.43 -23.10 2.80
N GLY A 265 -0.74 -24.17 3.53
CA GLY A 265 -1.63 -24.11 4.69
C GLY A 265 -0.97 -23.47 5.92
N GLY A 266 -1.75 -23.20 6.96
CA GLY A 266 -1.27 -22.52 8.19
C GLY A 266 -0.04 -23.18 8.84
N ARG A 267 0.10 -24.50 8.70
CA ARG A 267 1.28 -25.28 9.13
C ARG A 267 2.58 -24.93 8.37
N GLY A 268 2.60 -23.98 7.45
CA GLY A 268 3.83 -23.47 6.82
C GLY A 268 4.45 -22.28 7.56
N PHE A 269 3.76 -21.71 8.55
CA PHE A 269 4.08 -20.41 9.14
C PHE A 269 4.31 -20.50 10.64
N VAL A 270 4.95 -19.47 11.21
CA VAL A 270 5.23 -19.35 12.65
C VAL A 270 3.93 -19.21 13.45
N ASP A 271 3.11 -18.22 13.12
CA ASP A 271 1.82 -17.99 13.77
C ASP A 271 0.86 -17.26 12.81
N PRO A 272 0.20 -17.98 11.89
CA PRO A 272 -0.69 -17.36 10.92
C PRO A 272 -1.98 -16.79 11.55
N VAL A 273 -2.34 -17.19 12.78
CA VAL A 273 -3.51 -16.65 13.49
C VAL A 273 -3.21 -15.23 13.98
N ALA A 274 -1.98 -14.97 14.41
CA ALA A 274 -1.49 -13.63 14.75
C ALA A 274 -0.94 -12.85 13.53
N ASP A 275 -1.23 -13.30 12.30
CA ASP A 275 -0.70 -12.76 11.05
C ASP A 275 0.83 -12.74 10.94
N ASP A 276 1.49 -13.68 11.62
CA ASP A 276 2.92 -13.93 11.46
C ASP A 276 3.15 -15.01 10.38
N PHE A 277 3.25 -14.54 9.14
CA PHE A 277 3.52 -15.36 7.97
C PHE A 277 5.01 -15.58 7.70
N ARG A 278 5.88 -15.41 8.69
CA ARG A 278 7.25 -15.91 8.60
C ARG A 278 7.22 -17.43 8.47
N LEU A 279 8.14 -17.98 7.70
CA LEU A 279 8.20 -19.43 7.47
C LEU A 279 8.74 -20.15 8.70
N ARG A 280 8.07 -21.22 9.11
CA ARG A 280 8.60 -22.13 10.15
C ARG A 280 9.51 -23.19 9.54
N ALA A 281 10.28 -23.88 10.37
CA ALA A 281 11.09 -25.02 9.94
C ALA A 281 10.24 -26.10 9.24
N GLY A 282 10.76 -26.65 8.15
CA GLY A 282 10.06 -27.65 7.33
C GLY A 282 8.92 -27.09 6.46
N SER A 283 8.76 -25.77 6.38
CA SER A 283 7.78 -25.17 5.47
C SER A 283 8.05 -25.59 4.01
N PRO A 284 7.01 -25.98 3.25
CA PRO A 284 7.17 -26.38 1.84
C PRO A 284 7.52 -25.21 0.90
N ALA A 285 7.61 -23.99 1.45
CA ALA A 285 8.01 -22.77 0.77
C ALA A 285 9.53 -22.56 0.73
N ILE A 286 10.28 -23.25 1.60
CA ILE A 286 11.73 -23.04 1.77
C ILE A 286 12.49 -23.56 0.53
N ASP A 287 13.44 -22.77 0.04
CA ASP A 287 14.32 -23.08 -1.10
C ASP A 287 13.57 -23.43 -2.41
N ARG A 288 12.35 -22.90 -2.60
CA ARG A 288 11.52 -23.22 -3.79
C ARG A 288 11.43 -22.11 -4.84
N GLY A 289 11.96 -20.92 -4.58
CA GLY A 289 11.87 -19.78 -5.49
C GLY A 289 12.70 -19.94 -6.75
N VAL A 290 12.26 -19.36 -7.86
CA VAL A 290 12.98 -19.33 -9.13
C VAL A 290 13.65 -17.97 -9.33
N TRP A 291 14.51 -17.90 -10.35
CA TRP A 291 15.20 -16.68 -10.70
C TRP A 291 14.24 -15.54 -11.07
N VAL A 292 14.57 -14.35 -10.59
CA VAL A 292 13.91 -13.08 -10.91
C VAL A 292 14.99 -12.10 -11.40
N PRO A 293 14.73 -11.30 -12.45
CA PRO A 293 15.64 -10.24 -12.89
C PRO A 293 15.97 -9.26 -11.76
N ARG A 294 17.22 -8.77 -11.72
CA ARG A 294 17.71 -7.89 -10.63
C ARG A 294 16.78 -6.71 -10.28
N PRO A 295 16.20 -5.96 -11.24
CA PRO A 295 15.32 -4.83 -10.92
C PRO A 295 14.05 -5.19 -10.14
N TRP A 296 13.60 -6.45 -10.23
CA TRP A 296 12.32 -6.90 -9.68
C TRP A 296 12.47 -7.82 -8.46
N ARG A 297 13.69 -8.07 -8.00
CA ARG A 297 13.96 -8.97 -6.88
C ARG A 297 13.46 -8.37 -5.56
N ALA A 298 12.86 -9.23 -4.74
CA ALA A 298 12.58 -8.88 -3.36
C ALA A 298 13.86 -8.92 -2.50
N THR A 299 14.55 -7.79 -2.41
CA THR A 299 15.76 -7.59 -1.59
C THR A 299 15.48 -7.16 -0.14
N TRP A 300 14.21 -6.92 0.21
CA TRP A 300 13.77 -6.51 1.55
C TRP A 300 12.56 -7.33 1.98
N GLN A 301 12.40 -7.50 3.28
CA GLN A 301 11.22 -8.09 3.91
C GLN A 301 10.67 -7.14 4.97
N TYR A 302 9.34 -7.11 5.10
CA TYR A 302 8.65 -6.25 6.04
C TYR A 302 8.97 -6.61 7.49
N ALA A 303 9.30 -5.62 8.33
CA ALA A 303 9.46 -5.79 9.77
C ALA A 303 8.41 -4.94 10.48
N HIS A 304 7.48 -5.61 11.17
CA HIS A 304 6.43 -4.95 11.94
C HIS A 304 7.04 -4.05 13.05
N PRO A 305 6.47 -2.86 13.37
CA PRO A 305 5.18 -2.32 12.90
C PRO A 305 5.21 -1.41 11.68
N THR A 306 6.37 -0.90 11.25
CA THR A 306 6.53 -0.06 10.05
C THR A 306 8.01 0.05 9.68
N ASN A 307 8.62 -1.06 9.26
CA ASN A 307 10.01 -1.08 8.84
C ASN A 307 10.26 -2.15 7.77
N GLN A 308 11.49 -2.18 7.27
CA GLN A 308 12.02 -3.25 6.44
C GLN A 308 13.41 -3.62 6.93
N VAL A 309 13.72 -4.90 6.81
CA VAL A 309 15.07 -5.43 6.96
C VAL A 309 15.50 -6.07 5.65
N ARG A 310 16.80 -6.06 5.38
CA ARG A 310 17.33 -6.70 4.18
C ARG A 310 16.91 -8.17 4.18
N ARG A 311 16.36 -8.63 3.05
CA ARG A 311 16.01 -10.03 2.88
C ARG A 311 17.31 -10.83 2.96
N PRO A 312 17.43 -11.78 3.90
CA PRO A 312 18.56 -12.70 3.96
C PRO A 312 18.72 -13.43 2.62
N VAL A 313 19.96 -13.84 2.33
CA VAL A 313 20.24 -14.76 1.23
C VAL A 313 20.74 -16.04 1.87
N ALA A 314 19.90 -17.08 1.86
CA ALA A 314 20.24 -18.40 2.36
C ALA A 314 19.90 -19.41 1.27
N GLY A 315 20.90 -19.97 0.61
CA GLY A 315 20.67 -20.94 -0.47
C GLY A 315 19.80 -20.39 -1.60
N ARG A 316 18.75 -21.12 -1.94
CA ARG A 316 17.79 -20.76 -2.99
C ARG A 316 16.70 -19.92 -2.34
N VAL A 317 16.30 -18.82 -3.00
CA VAL A 317 15.31 -17.91 -2.40
C VAL A 317 14.02 -18.64 -2.00
N ASP A 318 13.51 -18.35 -0.81
CA ASP A 318 12.23 -18.87 -0.37
C ASP A 318 11.07 -18.26 -1.17
N LEU A 319 9.93 -18.94 -1.16
CA LEU A 319 8.68 -18.34 -1.63
C LEU A 319 8.14 -17.33 -0.61
N GLY A 320 7.44 -16.31 -1.10
CA GLY A 320 6.71 -15.36 -0.28
C GLY A 320 7.58 -14.26 0.33
N ALA A 321 6.96 -13.48 1.23
CA ALA A 321 7.47 -12.21 1.73
C ALA A 321 8.72 -12.31 2.60
N TYR A 322 8.95 -13.48 3.19
CA TYR A 322 10.02 -13.71 4.17
C TYR A 322 11.00 -14.76 3.67
N GLU A 323 12.29 -14.52 3.90
CA GLU A 323 13.30 -15.58 3.88
C GLU A 323 13.42 -16.17 5.28
N ARG A 324 13.46 -17.49 5.36
CA ARG A 324 13.83 -18.20 6.56
C ARG A 324 15.35 -18.17 6.73
N ARG A 325 15.78 -17.92 7.96
CA ARG A 325 17.17 -18.13 8.41
C ARG A 325 17.32 -19.47 9.09
#